data_AF-A0A444IU86-F1
#
_entry.id   AF-A0A444IU86-F1
#
_cell.length_a   1.000
_cell.length_b   1.000
_cell.length_c   1.000
_cell.angle_alpha   90.00
_cell.angle_beta   90.00
_cell.angle_gamma   90.00
#
_symmetry.space_group_name_H-M   'P 1'
#
loop_
_entity.id
_entity.type
_entity.pdbx_description
1 polymer ?
#
loop_
_entity_poly.entity_id
_entity_poly.type
_entity_poly.pdbx_seq_one_letter_code
_entity_poly.pdbx_strand_id
1 'polypeptide(L)' 'ELVTDTAVYRADLKSGDAPEAVFCTEADTVTARAYCNLHGLWKS' A
#
# COMPACT_ATOMS: atom_id res chain seq x y z
N GLU A 1 0.83 0.25 1.06
CA GLU A 1 1.91 -0.60 0.54
C GLU A 1 1.33 -1.60 -0.45
N LEU A 2 2.11 -1.91 -1.49
CA LEU A 2 1.84 -2.99 -2.41
C LEU A 2 2.94 -4.03 -2.25
N VAL A 3 2.56 -5.26 -1.89
CA VAL A 3 3.48 -6.39 -1.75
C VAL A 3 3.33 -7.29 -2.95
N THR A 4 4.47 -7.67 -3.52
CA THR A 4 4.60 -8.63 -4.63
C THR A 4 5.50 -9.77 -4.16
N ASP A 5 5.69 -10.79 -4.98
CA ASP A 5 6.56 -11.92 -4.65
C ASP A 5 8.04 -11.53 -4.43
N THR A 6 8.49 -10.44 -5.06
CA THR A 6 9.92 -10.04 -5.09
C THR A 6 10.19 -8.67 -4.49
N ALA A 7 9.16 -7.84 -4.29
CA ALA A 7 9.31 -6.46 -3.88
C ALA A 7 8.16 -5.96 -3.00
N VAL A 8 8.47 -4.94 -2.19
CA VAL A 8 7.51 -4.17 -1.41
C VAL A 8 7.62 -2.71 -1.83
N TYR A 9 6.50 -2.14 -2.27
CA TYR A 9 6.38 -0.72 -2.60
C TYR A 9 5.62 -0.01 -1.49
N ARG A 10 6.13 1.13 -1.03
CA ARG A 10 5.50 1.95 0.01
C ARG A 10 5.37 3.39 -0.47
N ALA A 11 4.19 3.96 -0.21
CA ALA A 11 3.93 5.38 -0.33
C ALA A 11 3.45 5.86 1.05
N ASP A 12 4.09 6.91 1.57
CA ASP A 12 3.69 7.56 2.82
C ASP A 12 2.73 8.70 2.48
N LEU A 13 1.55 8.67 3.08
CA LEU A 13 0.54 9.72 2.94
C LEU A 13 0.61 10.69 4.12
N LYS A 14 0.32 11.96 3.88
CA LYS A 14 0.15 12.98 4.91
C LYS A 14 -1.33 13.24 5.17
N SER A 15 -1.61 13.85 6.32
CA SER A 15 -2.96 14.32 6.62
C SER A 15 -3.42 15.32 5.55
N GLY A 16 -4.58 15.07 4.96
CA GLY A 16 -5.14 15.88 3.88
C GLY A 16 -4.89 15.32 2.47
N ASP A 17 -3.98 14.36 2.31
CA ASP A 17 -3.84 13.63 1.04
C ASP A 17 -5.02 12.67 0.85
N ALA A 18 -5.34 12.36 -0.41
CA ALA A 18 -6.32 11.31 -0.70
C ALA A 18 -5.81 9.94 -0.18
N PRO A 19 -6.69 9.07 0.35
CA PRO A 19 -6.31 7.77 0.90
C PRO A 19 -6.05 6.73 -0.19
N GLU A 20 -5.21 7.07 -1.16
CA GLU A 20 -4.89 6.26 -2.34
C GLU A 20 -3.42 6.40 -2.72
N ALA A 21 -2.89 5.40 -3.42
CA ALA A 21 -1.54 5.42 -3.97
C ALA A 21 -1.51 4.57 -5.23
N VAL A 22 -0.72 4.98 -6.22
CA VAL A 22 -0.53 4.26 -7.48
C VAL A 22 0.88 3.70 -7.52
N PHE A 23 1.01 2.42 -7.86
CA PHE A 23 2.28 1.73 -8.01
C PHE A 23 2.34 1.06 -9.38
N CYS A 24 3.39 1.34 -10.15
CA CYS A 24 3.65 0.64 -11.40
C CYS A 24 4.41 -0.66 -11.09
N THR A 25 3.84 -1.79 -11.46
CA THR A 25 4.48 -3.10 -11.32
C THR A 25 4.06 -4.02 -12.45
N GLU A 26 4.94 -4.95 -12.82
CA GLU A 26 4.66 -6.04 -13.76
C GLU A 26 4.28 -7.34 -13.02
N ALA A 27 4.12 -7.31 -11.69
CA ALA A 27 3.78 -8.48 -10.91
C ALA A 27 2.32 -8.90 -11.13
N ASP A 28 2.11 -10.19 -11.43
CA ASP A 28 0.77 -10.75 -11.63
C ASP A 28 -0.02 -10.92 -10.34
N THR A 29 0.66 -11.26 -9.24
CA THR A 29 0.05 -11.43 -7.91
C THR A 29 0.49 -10.32 -6.98
N VAL A 30 -0.48 -9.64 -6.39
CA VAL A 30 -0.25 -8.53 -5.48
C VAL A 30 -1.12 -8.64 -4.23
N THR A 31 -0.63 -8.13 -3.11
CA THR A 31 -1.38 -7.94 -1.87
C THR A 31 -1.30 -6.48 -1.47
N ALA A 32 -2.44 -5.84 -1.23
CA ALA A 32 -2.49 -4.45 -0.79
C ALA A 32 -2.54 -4.39 0.74
N ARG A 33 -1.71 -3.53 1.34
CA ARG A 33 -1.74 -3.26 2.78
C ARG A 33 -1.86 -1.76 3.04
N ALA A 34 -2.67 -1.38 4.02
CA ALA A 34 -2.80 0.00 4.47
C ALA A 34 -2.60 0.06 5.99
N TYR A 35 -2.02 1.15 6.48
CA TYR A 35 -1.87 1.38 7.91
C TYR A 35 -2.59 2.67 8.29
N CYS A 36 -3.62 2.55 9.13
CA CYS A 36 -4.28 3.68 9.76
C CYS A 36 -3.62 3.97 11.10
N ASN A 37 -3.29 5.23 11.37
CA ASN A 37 -2.71 5.66 12.64
C ASN A 37 -3.60 5.35 13.87
N LEU A 38 -4.91 5.21 13.68
CA LEU A 38 -5.88 4.87 14.73
C LEU A 38 -6.23 3.38 14.76
N HIS A 39 -6.40 2.76 13.59
CA HIS A 39 -6.96 1.41 13.47
C HIS A 39 -5.93 0.35 13.07
N GLY A 40 -4.65 0.70 12.99
CA GLY A 40 -3.57 -0.23 12.70
C GLY A 40 -3.56 -0.74 11.26
N LEU A 41 -3.11 -1.98 11.08
CA LEU A 41 -2.85 -2.60 9.78
C LEU A 41 -4.09 -3.25 9.19
N TRP A 42 -4.35 -2.97 7.91
CA TRP A 42 -5.39 -3.55 7.07
C TRP A 42 -4.73 -4.22 5.86
N LYS A 43 -5.28 -5.36 5.41
CA LYS A 43 -4.77 -6.10 4.24
C LYS A 43 -5.91 -6.66 3.38
N SER A 44 -5.68 -6.74 2.08
CA SER A 44 -6.54 -7.42 1.08
C SER A 44 -5.69 -8.14 0.05
#